data_AF-A0A915PF65-F1
#
_entry.id   AF-A0A915PF65-F1
#
_cell.length_a   1.000
_cell.length_b   1.000
_cell.length_c   1.000
_cell.angle_alpha   90.00
_cell.angle_beta   90.00
_cell.angle_gamma   90.00
#
_symmetry.space_group_name_H-M   'P 1'
#
loop_
_entity.id
_entity.type
_entity.pdbx_description
1 polymer ?
#
loop_
_entity_poly.entity_id
_entity_poly.type
_entity_poly.pdbx_seq_one_letter_code
_entity_poly.pdbx_strand_id
1 'polypeptide(L)'
;MLTATILISTRGVRSLNPHYFRPPWPIFSKAQGWRKRGPIIYERHQLPGQDHEYPELSPKFKKENPKELHHYTGVQDVGFVDPVTERFVHVEEMYPELIVPDLRGFRLRPYVSYRTDSEIEKRRKKYEKLTAKYGSEGGTGTVSFEGEKWPPPKTTPRLLFDIHYAPLIRCADFAFATYYGVWLQLLVLL
;
A
#
# COMPACT_ATOMS: atom_id res chain seq x y z
N MET A 1 32.18 -0.14 -64.85
CA MET A 1 31.82 -0.49 -63.46
C MET A 1 33.01 -1.18 -62.84
N LEU A 2 33.80 -0.46 -62.04
CA LEU A 2 35.04 -0.95 -61.44
C LEU A 2 34.72 -2.10 -60.47
N THR A 3 35.16 -3.31 -60.80
CA THR A 3 35.15 -4.45 -59.88
C THR A 3 36.19 -4.19 -58.80
N ALA A 4 35.74 -3.85 -57.59
CA ALA A 4 36.61 -3.72 -56.43
C ALA A 4 37.14 -5.12 -56.06
N THR A 5 38.28 -5.49 -56.63
CA THR A 5 39.03 -6.68 -56.24
C THR A 5 39.70 -6.40 -54.90
N ILE A 6 39.19 -7.02 -53.84
CA ILE A 6 39.77 -6.91 -52.51
C ILE A 6 41.09 -7.70 -52.52
N LEU A 7 42.21 -6.98 -52.52
CA LEU A 7 43.56 -7.55 -52.53
C LEU A 7 43.92 -7.95 -51.09
N ILE A 8 43.93 -9.26 -50.83
CA ILE A 8 44.19 -9.82 -49.50
C ILE A 8 45.70 -9.95 -49.30
N SER A 9 46.26 -9.31 -48.27
CA SER A 9 47.70 -9.33 -47.99
C SER A 9 48.16 -10.73 -47.57
N THR A 10 49.15 -11.29 -48.27
CA THR A 10 49.71 -12.63 -48.00
C THR A 10 50.93 -12.62 -47.06
N ARG A 11 51.43 -11.44 -46.68
CA ARG A 11 52.60 -11.30 -45.78
C ARG A 11 52.20 -10.68 -44.45
N GLY A 12 52.07 -11.54 -43.44
CA GLY A 12 51.85 -11.12 -42.06
C GLY A 12 51.33 -12.30 -41.25
N VAL A 13 52.25 -13.08 -40.68
CA VAL A 13 51.92 -14.01 -39.59
C VAL A 13 51.26 -13.17 -38.49
N ARG A 14 49.95 -13.38 -38.27
CA ARG A 14 49.02 -12.69 -37.34
C ARG A 14 48.21 -11.48 -37.86
N SER A 15 47.83 -11.42 -39.14
CA SER A 15 46.52 -10.80 -39.43
C SER A 15 45.44 -11.86 -39.17
N LEU A 16 44.70 -11.69 -38.07
CA LEU A 16 43.49 -12.45 -37.74
C LEU A 16 42.43 -12.14 -38.81
N ASN A 17 42.56 -12.77 -39.98
CA ASN A 17 41.57 -12.68 -41.04
C ASN A 17 40.40 -13.61 -40.65
N PRO A 18 39.18 -13.07 -40.45
CA PRO A 18 38.01 -13.84 -40.00
C PRO A 18 37.62 -14.97 -40.96
N HIS A 19 38.06 -14.93 -42.22
CA HIS A 19 37.84 -16.01 -43.17
C HIS A 19 38.63 -17.29 -42.86
N TYR A 20 39.82 -17.16 -42.25
CA TYR A 20 40.72 -18.28 -42.00
C TYR A 20 40.69 -18.79 -40.55
N PHE A 21 40.17 -18.01 -39.62
CA PHE A 21 39.93 -18.42 -38.23
C PHE A 21 38.43 -18.46 -37.93
N ARG A 22 37.76 -19.54 -38.31
CA ARG A 22 36.45 -19.87 -37.73
C ARG A 22 36.70 -20.34 -36.29
N PRO A 23 36.09 -19.73 -35.25
CA PRO A 23 36.29 -20.20 -33.89
C PRO A 23 35.87 -21.68 -33.79
N PRO A 24 36.65 -22.53 -33.11
CA PRO A 24 36.47 -23.98 -33.11
C PRO A 24 35.21 -24.45 -32.36
N TRP A 25 34.56 -23.56 -31.63
CA TRP A 25 33.29 -23.78 -30.94
C TRP A 25 32.30 -22.70 -31.36
N PRO A 26 30.99 -23.00 -31.47
CA PRO A 26 29.98 -21.99 -31.74
C PRO A 26 29.79 -21.17 -30.46
N ILE A 27 30.72 -20.26 -30.19
CA ILE A 27 30.53 -19.22 -29.18
C ILE A 27 29.37 -18.37 -29.70
N PHE A 28 28.20 -18.59 -29.08
CA PHE A 28 26.99 -17.78 -29.11
C PHE A 28 27.13 -16.46 -29.89
N SER A 29 26.97 -16.52 -31.20
CA SER A 29 26.82 -15.33 -32.04
C SER A 29 25.50 -15.43 -32.79
N LYS A 30 24.40 -15.37 -32.06
CA LYS A 30 23.08 -15.26 -32.69
C LYS A 30 22.42 -13.99 -32.17
N ALA A 31 22.96 -12.88 -32.65
CA ALA A 31 22.31 -11.58 -32.60
C ALA A 31 20.97 -11.69 -33.34
N GLN A 32 19.90 -11.87 -32.59
CA GLN A 32 18.57 -11.51 -33.06
C GLN A 32 18.56 -9.97 -33.22
N GLY A 33 18.37 -9.48 -34.45
CA GLY A 33 18.01 -8.08 -34.68
C GLY A 33 19.09 -7.11 -35.18
N TRP A 34 19.95 -7.47 -36.14
CA TRP A 34 20.89 -6.49 -36.73
C TRP A 34 20.65 -6.12 -38.20
N ARG A 35 19.74 -6.75 -38.95
CA ARG A 35 19.44 -6.34 -40.35
C ARG A 35 17.96 -6.48 -40.71
N LYS A 36 17.40 -5.44 -41.36
CA LYS A 36 16.03 -5.41 -41.93
C LYS A 36 15.84 -6.33 -43.15
N ARG A 37 16.90 -6.80 -43.82
CA ARG A 37 16.84 -7.76 -44.94
C ARG A 37 18.02 -8.73 -44.87
N GLY A 38 17.72 -10.02 -44.67
CA GLY A 38 18.64 -11.16 -44.61
C GLY A 38 17.88 -12.46 -44.31
N PRO A 39 18.48 -13.65 -44.54
CA PRO A 39 17.78 -14.91 -44.35
C PRO A 39 17.39 -15.11 -42.88
N ILE A 40 16.09 -15.24 -42.63
CA ILE A 40 15.52 -15.52 -41.30
C ILE A 40 15.74 -17.01 -41.01
N ILE A 41 16.42 -17.32 -39.92
CA ILE A 41 16.53 -18.69 -39.41
C ILE A 41 15.53 -18.82 -38.27
N TYR A 42 14.50 -19.64 -38.45
CA TYR A 42 13.56 -19.98 -37.38
C TYR A 42 14.25 -20.92 -36.39
N GLU A 43 14.37 -20.52 -35.14
CA GLU A 43 14.87 -21.39 -34.08
C GLU A 43 13.79 -22.41 -33.70
N ARG A 44 14.17 -23.68 -33.51
CA ARG A 44 13.21 -24.77 -33.22
C ARG A 44 12.52 -24.64 -31.87
N HIS A 45 13.10 -23.87 -30.95
CA HIS A 45 12.63 -23.70 -29.58
C HIS A 45 12.66 -22.22 -29.23
N GLN A 46 11.68 -21.48 -29.74
CA GLN A 46 11.41 -20.14 -29.21
C GLN A 46 10.78 -20.29 -27.82
N LEU A 47 11.15 -19.43 -26.88
CA LEU A 47 10.43 -19.36 -25.61
C LEU A 47 9.01 -18.87 -25.91
N PRO A 48 7.97 -19.49 -25.32
CA PRO A 48 6.60 -19.08 -25.59
C PRO A 48 6.42 -17.58 -25.28
N GLY A 49 5.87 -16.84 -26.23
CA GLY A 49 5.70 -15.38 -26.16
C GLY A 49 6.74 -14.53 -26.91
N GLN A 50 7.85 -15.07 -27.44
CA GLN A 50 8.77 -14.31 -28.31
C GLN A 50 8.13 -13.89 -29.64
N ASP A 51 7.28 -14.74 -30.21
CA ASP A 51 6.54 -14.49 -31.46
C ASP A 51 5.21 -13.74 -31.23
N HIS A 52 5.02 -13.10 -30.07
CA HIS A 52 3.75 -12.45 -29.69
C HIS A 52 2.55 -13.43 -29.69
N GLU A 53 2.81 -14.70 -29.41
CA GLU A 53 1.82 -15.81 -29.40
C GLU A 53 0.66 -15.56 -28.43
N TYR A 54 0.87 -14.71 -27.42
CA TYR A 54 -0.16 -14.20 -26.55
C TYR A 54 -0.72 -12.91 -27.17
N PRO A 55 -1.88 -12.98 -27.86
CA PRO A 55 -2.51 -11.82 -28.48
C PRO A 55 -3.07 -10.85 -27.44
N GLU A 56 -3.18 -11.28 -26.17
CA GLU A 56 -3.46 -10.40 -25.04
C GLU A 56 -2.51 -9.22 -25.10
N LEU A 57 -3.02 -8.09 -25.60
CA LEU A 57 -2.28 -6.86 -25.58
C LEU A 57 -2.18 -6.48 -24.10
N SER A 58 -1.05 -6.79 -23.48
CA SER A 58 -0.71 -6.13 -22.24
C SER A 58 -0.42 -4.66 -22.60
N PRO A 59 -1.28 -3.72 -22.18
CA PRO A 59 -1.14 -2.30 -22.52
C PRO A 59 0.23 -1.74 -22.09
N LYS A 60 0.78 -2.34 -21.03
CA LYS A 60 2.03 -1.97 -20.38
C LYS A 60 3.29 -2.24 -21.22
N PHE A 61 3.28 -3.27 -22.07
CA PHE A 61 4.51 -3.81 -22.67
C PHE A 61 4.57 -3.70 -24.20
N LYS A 62 3.48 -3.31 -24.87
CA LYS A 62 3.44 -3.17 -26.33
C LYS A 62 3.49 -1.69 -26.74
N LYS A 63 4.29 -1.38 -27.77
CA LYS A 63 4.45 -0.03 -28.33
C LYS A 63 3.18 0.50 -29.03
N GLU A 64 2.28 -0.41 -29.41
CA GLU A 64 1.07 -0.11 -30.19
C GLU A 64 -0.06 0.55 -29.37
N ASN A 65 -0.12 0.30 -28.04
CA ASN A 65 -1.06 0.85 -27.06
C ASN A 65 -2.43 1.33 -27.65
N PRO A 66 -3.32 0.39 -28.06
CA PRO A 66 -4.61 0.75 -28.64
C PRO A 66 -5.49 1.49 -27.62
N LYS A 67 -6.39 2.36 -28.11
CA LYS A 67 -7.22 3.25 -27.26
C LYS A 67 -8.05 2.51 -26.21
N GLU A 68 -8.58 1.33 -26.56
CA GLU A 68 -9.38 0.47 -25.67
C GLU A 68 -8.62 0.07 -24.40
N LEU A 69 -7.29 0.09 -24.45
CA LEU A 69 -6.40 -0.39 -23.41
C LEU A 69 -5.75 0.74 -22.59
N HIS A 70 -6.10 2.01 -22.84
CA HIS A 70 -5.47 3.17 -22.19
C HIS A 70 -5.70 3.23 -20.67
N HIS A 71 -6.80 2.64 -20.17
CA HIS A 71 -7.20 2.72 -18.74
C HIS A 71 -6.71 1.54 -17.87
N TYR A 72 -5.58 0.92 -18.23
CA TYR A 72 -5.11 -0.30 -17.57
C TYR A 72 -4.50 -0.11 -16.17
N THR A 73 -4.18 1.12 -15.80
CA THR A 73 -3.55 1.46 -14.51
C THR A 73 -4.57 1.64 -13.38
N GLY A 74 -5.86 1.74 -13.70
CA GLY A 74 -6.92 2.03 -12.73
C GLY A 74 -6.88 3.46 -12.18
N VAL A 75 -6.09 4.35 -12.80
CA VAL A 75 -6.08 5.78 -12.48
C VAL A 75 -7.45 6.35 -12.82
N GLN A 76 -8.07 7.02 -11.85
CA GLN A 76 -9.33 7.71 -12.05
C GLN A 76 -9.09 9.05 -12.76
N ASP A 77 -9.98 9.39 -13.68
CA ASP A 77 -9.89 10.65 -14.43
C ASP A 77 -10.21 11.84 -13.51
N VAL A 78 -9.48 12.95 -13.68
CA VAL A 78 -9.58 14.16 -12.86
C VAL A 78 -10.39 15.26 -13.56
N GLY A 79 -11.25 14.85 -14.48
CA GLY A 79 -11.95 15.75 -15.39
C GLY A 79 -12.61 14.98 -16.51
N PHE A 80 -12.98 15.71 -17.56
CA PHE A 80 -13.64 15.13 -18.71
C PHE A 80 -13.15 15.77 -20.01
N VAL A 81 -13.38 15.08 -21.13
CA VAL A 81 -13.11 15.63 -22.45
C VAL A 81 -14.35 16.38 -22.93
N ASP A 82 -14.21 17.67 -23.21
CA ASP A 82 -15.27 18.49 -23.79
C ASP A 82 -15.66 17.96 -25.19
N PRO A 83 -16.95 17.70 -25.46
CA PRO A 83 -17.37 17.16 -26.76
C PRO A 83 -17.25 18.17 -27.91
N VAL A 84 -17.19 19.46 -27.62
CA VAL A 84 -17.12 20.53 -28.63
C VAL A 84 -15.70 20.90 -28.98
N THR A 85 -14.83 21.00 -27.97
CA THR A 85 -13.44 21.45 -28.14
C THR A 85 -12.46 20.28 -28.25
N GLU A 86 -12.90 19.06 -27.92
CA GLU A 86 -12.07 17.84 -27.79
C GLU A 86 -10.88 18.02 -26.85
N ARG A 87 -10.95 19.01 -25.95
CA ARG A 87 -9.92 19.30 -24.96
C ARG A 87 -10.30 18.68 -23.62
N PHE A 88 -9.30 18.22 -22.89
CA PHE A 88 -9.48 17.75 -21.52
C PHE A 88 -9.63 18.95 -20.59
N VAL A 89 -10.77 19.03 -19.91
CA VAL A 89 -11.06 20.05 -18.90
C VAL A 89 -10.88 19.44 -17.52
N HIS A 90 -10.03 20.07 -16.74
CA HIS A 90 -9.74 19.71 -15.37
C HIS A 90 -10.82 20.23 -14.42
N VAL A 91 -11.25 19.39 -13.47
CA VAL A 91 -12.17 19.79 -12.40
C VAL A 91 -11.37 19.80 -11.11
N GLU A 92 -11.19 20.99 -10.52
CA GLU A 92 -10.37 21.18 -9.31
C GLU A 92 -10.84 20.28 -8.14
N GLU A 93 -12.14 20.11 -7.98
CA GLU A 93 -12.75 19.27 -6.94
C GLU A 93 -12.44 17.76 -7.09
N MET A 94 -12.09 17.31 -8.30
CA MET A 94 -11.73 15.91 -8.55
C MET A 94 -10.27 15.61 -8.20
N TYR A 95 -9.43 16.63 -7.97
CA TYR A 95 -8.04 16.41 -7.59
C TYR A 95 -7.96 15.89 -6.15
N PRO A 96 -7.29 14.74 -5.92
CA PRO A 96 -7.06 14.25 -4.58
C PRO A 96 -6.02 15.13 -3.86
N GLU A 97 -6.45 15.88 -2.85
CA GLU A 97 -5.58 16.66 -2.00
C GLU A 97 -5.09 15.84 -0.80
N LEU A 98 -3.77 15.81 -0.59
CA LEU A 98 -3.18 15.21 0.60
C LEU A 98 -3.11 16.23 1.74
N ILE A 99 -4.02 16.10 2.71
CA ILE A 99 -4.00 16.92 3.92
C ILE A 99 -2.90 16.39 4.86
N VAL A 100 -1.72 16.98 4.77
CA VAL A 100 -0.55 16.60 5.60
C VAL A 100 -0.43 17.56 6.80
N PRO A 101 -0.61 17.09 8.05
CA PRO A 101 -0.44 17.93 9.23
C PRO A 101 1.05 18.21 9.52
N ASP A 102 1.34 19.28 10.28
CA ASP A 102 2.70 19.54 10.77
C ASP A 102 3.07 18.52 11.87
N LEU A 103 4.20 17.83 11.67
CA LEU A 103 4.69 16.77 12.56
C LEU A 103 5.84 17.24 13.47
N ARG A 104 6.17 18.54 13.50
CA ARG A 104 7.20 19.08 14.38
C ARG A 104 6.87 18.82 15.85
N GLY A 105 7.80 18.15 16.54
CA GLY A 105 7.64 17.80 17.96
C GLY A 105 6.80 16.56 18.26
N PHE A 106 6.38 15.79 17.24
CA PHE A 106 5.64 14.55 17.44
C PHE A 106 6.51 13.50 18.14
N ARG A 107 6.02 12.98 19.28
CA ARG A 107 6.80 12.08 20.16
C ARG A 107 6.81 10.63 19.68
N LEU A 108 5.78 10.22 18.94
CA LEU A 108 5.66 8.84 18.48
C LEU A 108 6.61 8.58 17.31
N ARG A 109 7.17 7.37 17.28
CA ARG A 109 8.09 6.90 16.24
C ARG A 109 7.45 5.70 15.51
N PRO A 110 7.89 5.39 14.27
CA PRO A 110 7.34 4.26 13.51
C PRO A 110 7.51 2.90 14.19
N TYR A 111 8.53 2.78 15.06
CA TYR A 111 8.86 1.55 15.74
C TYR A 111 8.92 1.76 17.26
N VAL A 112 8.56 0.69 17.96
CA VAL A 112 8.55 0.62 19.42
C VAL A 112 9.80 -0.13 19.89
N SER A 113 10.27 0.17 21.10
CA SER A 113 11.43 -0.53 21.68
C SER A 113 11.07 -1.94 22.15
N TYR A 114 12.01 -2.89 22.07
CA TYR A 114 11.83 -4.26 22.58
C TYR A 114 11.58 -4.34 24.09
N ARG A 115 12.01 -3.34 24.88
CA ARG A 115 11.79 -3.32 26.33
C ARG A 115 10.30 -3.24 26.69
N THR A 116 9.48 -2.76 25.77
CA THR A 116 8.04 -2.57 25.95
C THR A 116 7.31 -3.89 26.19
N ASP A 117 7.76 -5.00 25.60
CA ASP A 117 7.13 -6.31 25.76
C ASP A 117 7.14 -6.77 27.22
N SER A 118 8.27 -6.57 27.90
CA SER A 118 8.42 -6.90 29.32
C SER A 118 7.49 -6.08 30.22
N GLU A 119 7.19 -4.84 29.84
CA GLU A 119 6.29 -3.95 30.56
C GLU A 119 4.83 -4.32 30.30
N ILE A 120 4.50 -4.66 29.05
CA ILE A 120 3.17 -5.16 28.65
C ILE A 120 2.81 -6.42 29.43
N GLU A 121 3.73 -7.39 29.54
CA GLU A 121 3.49 -8.62 30.31
C GLU A 121 3.23 -8.36 31.80
N LYS A 122 3.97 -7.43 32.41
CA LYS A 122 3.76 -7.04 33.82
C LYS A 122 2.37 -6.47 34.02
N ARG A 123 1.94 -5.55 33.13
CA ARG A 123 0.60 -4.95 33.18
C ARG A 123 -0.50 -6.00 33.00
N ARG A 124 -0.32 -6.91 32.04
CA ARG A 124 -1.26 -8.03 31.83
C ARG A 124 -1.44 -8.87 33.09
N LYS A 125 -0.33 -9.33 33.69
CA LYS A 125 -0.36 -10.12 34.94
C LYS A 125 -0.99 -9.35 36.11
N LYS A 126 -0.74 -8.03 36.20
CA LYS A 126 -1.38 -7.16 37.21
C LYS A 126 -2.90 -7.11 37.01
N TYR A 127 -3.35 -6.93 35.77
CA TYR A 127 -4.77 -6.88 35.43
C TYR A 127 -5.48 -8.22 35.69
N GLU A 128 -4.88 -9.34 35.29
CA GLU A 128 -5.40 -10.69 35.57
C GLU A 128 -5.61 -10.93 37.06
N LYS A 129 -4.65 -10.52 37.91
CA LYS A 129 -4.78 -10.60 39.37
C LYS A 129 -5.92 -9.73 39.91
N LEU A 130 -6.17 -8.56 39.33
CA LEU A 130 -7.29 -7.72 39.72
C LEU A 130 -8.62 -8.38 39.31
N THR A 131 -8.71 -8.90 38.10
CA THR A 131 -9.90 -9.60 37.61
C THR A 131 -10.23 -10.82 38.46
N ALA A 132 -9.21 -11.59 38.87
CA ALA A 132 -9.40 -12.71 39.78
C ALA A 132 -9.93 -12.29 41.17
N LYS A 133 -9.59 -11.08 41.65
CA LYS A 133 -10.05 -10.55 42.94
C LYS A 133 -11.48 -9.99 42.88
N TYR A 134 -11.81 -9.26 41.82
CA TYR A 134 -13.09 -8.53 41.69
C TYR A 134 -14.14 -9.26 40.83
N GLY A 135 -13.79 -10.39 40.23
CA GLY A 135 -14.72 -11.34 39.59
C GLY A 135 -15.36 -10.88 38.27
N SER A 136 -15.29 -9.59 37.91
CA SER A 136 -15.86 -9.05 36.67
C SER A 136 -15.01 -7.93 36.06
N GLU A 137 -15.06 -7.80 34.73
CA GLU A 137 -14.38 -6.72 34.00
C GLU A 137 -14.90 -5.31 34.33
N GLY A 138 -16.17 -5.21 34.75
CA GLY A 138 -16.77 -3.94 35.19
C GLY A 138 -16.30 -3.52 36.58
N GLY A 139 -16.16 -4.48 37.50
CA GLY A 139 -15.65 -4.22 38.85
C GLY A 139 -14.18 -3.80 38.85
N THR A 140 -13.35 -4.40 38.00
CA THR A 140 -11.93 -4.02 37.87
C THR A 140 -11.75 -2.62 37.30
N GLY A 141 -12.60 -2.21 36.35
CA GLY A 141 -12.54 -0.91 35.70
C GLY A 141 -12.70 0.28 36.64
N THR A 142 -13.38 0.11 37.79
CA THR A 142 -13.52 1.17 38.80
C THR A 142 -12.22 1.40 39.59
N VAL A 143 -11.40 0.36 39.72
CA VAL A 143 -10.20 0.37 40.57
C VAL A 143 -8.93 0.67 39.76
N SER A 144 -8.87 0.22 38.50
CA SER A 144 -7.72 0.41 37.64
C SER A 144 -7.79 1.73 36.87
N PHE A 145 -6.71 2.51 36.89
CA PHE A 145 -6.54 3.66 35.99
C PHE A 145 -6.47 3.20 34.52
N GLU A 146 -7.04 3.98 33.61
CA GLU A 146 -7.18 3.62 32.18
C GLU A 146 -5.83 3.27 31.52
N GLY A 147 -4.75 3.97 31.90
CA GLY A 147 -3.40 3.75 31.35
C GLY A 147 -2.69 2.48 31.85
N GLU A 148 -3.16 1.86 32.93
CA GLU A 148 -2.56 0.64 33.48
C GLU A 148 -3.25 -0.65 33.01
N LYS A 149 -4.45 -0.52 32.46
CA LYS A 149 -5.26 -1.65 32.01
C LYS A 149 -4.63 -2.27 30.76
N TRP A 150 -4.24 -3.54 30.86
CA TRP A 150 -3.80 -4.33 29.72
C TRP A 150 -4.40 -5.74 29.75
N PRO A 151 -5.01 -6.23 28.66
CA PRO A 151 -5.14 -5.59 27.34
C PRO A 151 -6.11 -4.39 27.35
N PRO A 152 -5.95 -3.43 26.41
CA PRO A 152 -6.92 -2.36 26.25
C PRO A 152 -8.30 -2.96 25.90
N PRO A 153 -9.39 -2.40 26.44
CA PRO A 153 -10.72 -2.90 26.14
C PRO A 153 -11.05 -2.72 24.66
N LYS A 154 -11.86 -3.63 24.11
CA LYS A 154 -12.35 -3.51 22.74
C LYS A 154 -13.26 -2.30 22.62
N THR A 155 -13.08 -1.51 21.55
CA THR A 155 -13.94 -0.38 21.21
C THR A 155 -15.32 -0.86 20.75
N THR A 156 -16.19 -1.15 21.70
CA THR A 156 -17.60 -1.52 21.46
C THR A 156 -18.49 -0.28 21.55
N PRO A 157 -19.67 -0.26 20.90
CA PRO A 157 -20.62 0.85 21.01
C PRO A 157 -20.99 1.15 22.46
N ARG A 158 -21.13 0.10 23.29
CA ARG A 158 -21.38 0.23 24.72
C ARG A 158 -20.25 0.95 25.45
N LEU A 159 -19.00 0.57 25.19
CA LEU A 159 -17.85 1.25 25.78
C LEU A 159 -17.80 2.73 25.38
N LEU A 160 -18.00 3.04 24.10
CA LEU A 160 -18.03 4.43 23.63
C LEU A 160 -19.17 5.21 24.29
N PHE A 161 -20.34 4.59 24.43
CA PHE A 161 -21.47 5.19 25.12
C PHE A 161 -21.17 5.46 26.60
N ASP A 162 -20.59 4.48 27.29
CA ASP A 162 -20.25 4.58 28.72
C ASP A 162 -19.19 5.66 28.98
N ILE A 163 -18.23 5.84 28.07
CA ILE A 163 -17.21 6.89 28.16
C ILE A 163 -17.81 8.28 27.98
N HIS A 164 -18.64 8.48 26.94
CA HIS A 164 -19.11 9.81 26.56
C HIS A 164 -20.43 10.24 27.22
N TYR A 165 -21.42 9.34 27.31
CA TYR A 165 -22.79 9.68 27.71
C TYR A 165 -23.15 9.28 29.13
N ALA A 166 -22.62 8.17 29.65
CA ALA A 166 -22.92 7.76 31.02
C ALA A 166 -22.60 8.82 32.11
N PRO A 167 -21.50 9.63 32.04
CA PRO A 167 -21.31 10.71 33.01
C PRO A 167 -22.41 11.77 32.92
N LEU A 168 -22.87 12.13 31.72
CA LEU A 168 -23.92 13.12 31.52
C LEU A 168 -25.25 12.64 32.12
N ILE A 169 -25.61 11.37 31.88
CA ILE A 169 -26.83 10.77 32.39
C ILE A 169 -26.79 10.69 33.92
N ARG A 170 -25.68 10.20 34.50
CA ARG A 170 -25.53 10.14 35.97
C ARG A 170 -25.62 11.52 36.63
N CYS A 171 -25.06 12.56 36.00
CA CYS A 171 -25.19 13.93 36.49
C CYS A 171 -26.64 14.44 36.41
N ALA A 172 -27.35 14.17 35.32
CA ALA A 172 -28.75 14.54 35.16
C ALA A 172 -29.65 13.82 36.17
N ASP A 173 -29.46 12.50 36.35
CA ASP A 173 -30.21 11.69 37.30
C ASP A 173 -29.97 12.14 38.75
N PHE A 174 -28.74 12.53 39.10
CA PHE A 174 -28.42 13.06 40.43
C PHE A 174 -29.06 14.44 40.69
N ALA A 175 -29.08 15.32 39.68
CA ALA A 175 -29.77 16.59 39.75
C ALA A 175 -31.29 16.42 39.90
N PHE A 176 -31.87 15.42 39.22
CA PHE A 176 -33.28 15.08 39.34
C PHE A 176 -33.61 14.51 40.73
N ALA A 177 -32.83 13.55 41.22
CA ALA A 177 -33.05 12.92 42.53
C ALA A 177 -32.94 13.91 43.70
N THR A 178 -32.03 14.88 43.64
CA THR A 178 -31.92 15.93 44.67
C THR A 178 -33.10 16.90 44.63
N TYR A 179 -33.58 17.27 43.44
CA TYR A 179 -34.73 18.16 43.28
C TYR A 179 -36.03 17.54 43.83
N TYR A 180 -36.30 16.27 43.49
CA TYR A 180 -37.51 15.57 43.94
C TYR A 180 -37.40 15.02 45.37
N GLY A 181 -36.19 14.66 45.83
CA GLY A 181 -35.96 14.21 47.21
C GLY A 181 -36.17 15.32 48.24
N VAL A 182 -35.74 16.55 47.92
CA VAL A 182 -36.00 17.74 48.75
C VAL A 182 -37.49 18.08 48.76
N TRP A 183 -38.18 17.95 47.62
CA TRP A 183 -39.63 18.13 47.54
C TRP A 183 -40.41 17.10 48.35
N LEU A 184 -40.02 15.81 48.33
CA LEU A 184 -40.69 14.78 49.12
C LEU A 184 -40.50 14.99 50.64
N GLN A 185 -39.32 15.44 51.07
CA GLN A 185 -39.08 15.77 52.49
C GLN A 185 -39.90 16.99 52.96
N LEU A 186 -40.07 18.00 52.09
CA LEU A 186 -40.95 19.15 52.36
C LEU A 186 -42.44 18.76 52.43
N LEU A 187 -42.86 17.75 51.67
CA LEU A 187 -44.24 17.26 51.63
C LEU A 187 -44.59 16.36 52.83
N VAL A 188 -43.60 15.72 53.46
CA VAL A 188 -43.77 14.91 54.69
C VAL A 188 -43.70 15.77 55.97
N LEU A 189 -43.19 17.01 55.88
CA LEU A 189 -43.08 17.97 56.99
C LEU A 189 -44.24 18.99 57.04
N LEU A 190 -45.22 18.88 56.14
CA LEU A 190 -46.48 19.62 56.10
C LEU A 190 -47.63 18.71 56.55
#